data_AF-Q94507-F1
#
_entry.id   AF-Q94507-F1
#
_cell.length_a   1.000
_cell.length_b   1.000
_cell.length_c   1.000
_cell.angle_alpha   90.00
_cell.angle_beta   90.00
_cell.angle_gamma   90.00
#
_symmetry.space_group_name_H-M   'P 1'
#
loop_
_entity.id
_entity.type
_entity.pdbx_description
1 polymer ?
#
loop_
_entity_poly.entity_id
_entity_poly.type
_entity_poly.pdbx_seq_one_letter_code
_entity_poly.pdbx_strand_id
1 'polypeptide(L)'
;VTALELLLKGETEDKTRRYVAELTAVGSPSNKQAKAQIEVTKGEEYKITLKSPEHEFNTEFTIHADKNNLKMHMDFPNVFQADLTGTFQHDKENNVRKNQLNLQYKFAGDEKPHTVDYENEFSFNLKRSSKDKNSGVDYRAKYMSSHFPILNHKVNIQFKYRPFKVNELNLEGEFGRELQHKFQLMRNSQIEVEEVRPFKMHGNSDIKLMANDLDIDYDLKSEFKYESNKGTPIELQYKISGKDRSKRAADLGAEDVEGVIDYKNNGSPIDSKMHAHLKMKGNNYGYDSELKQTQPQQYEGKITLSKNDKKIFINHKSEMTKPTNTFHLKTDADVSYSDSDMKKHYQME
;
A
#
# COMPACT_ATOMS: atom_id res chain seq x y z
N VAL A 1 22.75 -14.50 56.57
CA VAL A 1 21.58 -15.24 56.05
C VAL A 1 21.81 -16.70 56.37
N THR A 2 20.99 -17.29 57.23
CA THR A 2 21.09 -18.71 57.60
C THR A 2 20.06 -19.56 56.85
N ALA A 3 18.97 -18.96 56.36
CA ALA A 3 18.03 -19.62 55.45
C ALA A 3 17.27 -18.61 54.57
N LEU A 4 16.68 -19.11 53.47
CA LEU A 4 15.69 -18.40 52.66
C LEU A 4 14.36 -19.13 52.78
N GLU A 5 13.31 -18.41 53.17
CA GLU A 5 11.94 -18.93 53.21
C GLU A 5 11.15 -18.40 52.03
N LEU A 6 10.54 -19.30 51.25
CA LEU A 6 9.60 -18.95 50.19
C LEU A 6 8.19 -19.34 50.63
N LEU A 7 7.32 -18.34 50.72
CA LEU A 7 5.90 -18.51 51.00
C LEU A 7 5.09 -18.24 49.74
N LEU A 8 4.32 -19.24 49.31
CA LEU A 8 3.35 -19.12 48.22
C LEU A 8 1.94 -19.22 48.80
N LYS A 9 1.11 -18.20 48.57
CA LYS A 9 -0.29 -18.15 49.03
C LYS A 9 -1.21 -17.87 47.87
N GLY A 10 -2.35 -18.58 47.84
CA GLY A 10 -3.47 -18.30 46.95
C GLY A 10 -4.71 -18.06 47.80
N GLU A 11 -5.32 -16.90 47.64
CA GLU A 11 -6.55 -16.49 48.33
C GLU A 11 -7.62 -16.20 47.28
N THR A 12 -8.87 -16.56 47.59
CA THR A 12 -10.02 -16.20 46.76
C THR A 12 -11.06 -15.56 47.66
N GLU A 13 -11.40 -14.32 47.36
CA GLU A 13 -12.42 -13.54 48.05
C GLU A 13 -13.38 -12.99 46.98
N ASP A 14 -14.65 -13.39 47.05
CA ASP A 14 -15.66 -13.15 46.01
C ASP A 14 -15.23 -13.52 44.57
N LYS A 15 -15.10 -12.52 43.69
CA LYS A 15 -14.71 -12.64 42.27
C LYS A 15 -13.21 -12.35 42.06
N THR A 16 -12.46 -12.12 43.13
CA THR A 16 -11.05 -11.71 43.08
C THR A 16 -10.17 -12.85 43.56
N ARG A 17 -9.18 -13.19 42.74
CA ARG A 17 -8.13 -14.16 43.09
C ARG A 17 -6.86 -13.40 43.38
N ARG A 18 -6.25 -13.64 44.54
CA ARG A 18 -4.98 -13.05 44.95
C ARG A 18 -3.94 -14.16 45.07
N TYR A 19 -2.81 -13.98 44.38
CA TYR A 19 -1.65 -14.86 44.46
C TYR A 19 -0.49 -14.05 45.03
N VAL A 20 0.15 -14.57 46.08
CA VAL A 20 1.28 -13.92 46.75
C VAL A 20 2.47 -14.87 46.76
N ALA A 21 3.63 -14.38 46.34
CA ALA A 21 4.92 -15.02 46.54
C ALA A 21 5.79 -14.10 47.39
N GLU A 22 6.28 -14.61 48.51
CA GLU A 22 7.05 -13.84 49.48
C GLU A 22 8.34 -14.59 49.80
N LEU A 23 9.48 -13.92 49.64
CA LEU A 23 10.80 -14.46 49.91
C LEU A 23 11.43 -13.71 51.09
N THR A 24 11.77 -14.43 52.15
CA THR A 24 12.31 -13.85 53.39
C THR A 24 13.69 -14.41 53.69
N ALA A 25 14.66 -13.53 53.94
CA ALA A 25 15.99 -13.91 54.40
C ALA A 25 16.01 -14.04 55.94
N VAL A 26 16.14 -15.27 56.43
CA VAL A 26 16.07 -15.60 57.86
C VAL A 26 17.47 -15.62 58.48
N GLY A 27 17.56 -15.11 59.71
CA GLY A 27 18.78 -15.05 60.53
C GLY A 27 19.84 -14.06 60.05
N SER A 28 19.38 -12.97 59.44
CA SER A 28 20.15 -11.72 59.29
C SER A 28 19.69 -10.73 60.37
N PRO A 29 20.56 -9.86 60.90
CA PRO A 29 20.17 -8.81 61.85
C PRO A 29 19.11 -7.83 61.29
N SER A 30 18.96 -7.79 59.96
CA SER A 30 17.83 -7.17 59.26
C SER A 30 17.10 -8.25 58.45
N ASN A 31 15.84 -8.55 58.78
CA ASN A 31 15.00 -9.41 57.95
C ASN A 31 14.74 -8.69 56.61
N LYS A 32 15.34 -9.19 55.52
CA LYS A 32 15.09 -8.70 54.16
C LYS A 32 13.96 -9.52 53.55
N GLN A 33 12.90 -8.85 53.07
CA GLN A 33 11.71 -9.47 52.51
C GLN A 33 11.46 -8.93 51.09
N ALA A 34 11.27 -9.83 50.12
CA ALA A 34 10.76 -9.52 48.80
C ALA A 34 9.33 -10.08 48.67
N LYS A 35 8.43 -9.33 48.03
CA LYS A 35 7.02 -9.76 47.85
C LYS A 35 6.56 -9.47 46.43
N ALA A 36 6.03 -10.48 45.76
CA ALA A 36 5.28 -10.37 44.52
C ALA A 36 3.81 -10.70 44.80
N GLN A 37 2.90 -9.88 44.30
CA GLN A 37 1.45 -10.05 44.47
C GLN A 37 0.77 -9.85 43.12
N ILE A 38 -0.11 -10.77 42.76
CA ILE A 38 -0.97 -10.69 41.57
C ILE A 38 -2.40 -10.76 42.07
N GLU A 39 -3.19 -9.74 41.77
CA GLU A 39 -4.63 -9.71 41.98
C GLU A 39 -5.34 -9.77 40.63
N VAL A 40 -6.30 -10.67 40.52
CA VAL A 40 -7.11 -10.87 39.32
C VAL A 40 -8.57 -10.77 39.72
N THR A 41 -9.21 -9.66 39.36
CA THR A 41 -10.66 -9.50 39.49
C THR A 41 -11.31 -10.04 38.22
N LYS A 42 -12.21 -11.02 38.36
CA LYS A 42 -12.80 -11.75 37.23
C LYS A 42 -13.35 -10.81 36.15
N GLY A 43 -12.63 -10.74 35.02
CA GLY A 43 -13.08 -10.16 33.76
C GLY A 43 -12.51 -8.80 33.39
N GLU A 44 -11.96 -8.01 34.32
CA GLU A 44 -11.82 -6.57 34.08
C GLU A 44 -10.64 -5.88 34.80
N GLU A 45 -9.88 -6.56 35.67
CA GLU A 45 -8.73 -5.94 36.33
C GLU A 45 -7.63 -6.96 36.66
N TYR A 46 -6.43 -6.68 36.16
CA TYR A 46 -5.21 -7.38 36.55
C TYR A 46 -4.30 -6.39 37.24
N LYS A 47 -4.00 -6.60 38.53
CA LYS A 47 -3.05 -5.79 39.29
C LYS A 47 -1.84 -6.62 39.67
N ILE A 48 -0.67 -6.25 39.19
CA ILE A 48 0.61 -6.85 39.62
C ILE A 48 1.33 -5.85 40.50
N THR A 49 1.85 -6.32 41.63
CA THR A 49 2.61 -5.53 42.61
C THR A 49 3.89 -6.26 42.99
N LEU A 50 5.05 -5.64 42.77
CA LEU A 50 6.37 -6.19 43.10
C LEU A 50 7.06 -5.29 44.12
N LYS A 51 7.61 -5.86 45.20
CA LYS A 51 8.31 -5.15 46.29
C LYS A 51 9.65 -5.82 46.60
N SER A 52 10.74 -5.03 46.58
CA SER A 52 12.12 -5.45 46.87
C SER A 52 12.60 -5.01 48.27
N PRO A 53 13.51 -5.76 48.94
CA PRO A 53 13.95 -5.51 50.32
C PRO A 53 14.83 -4.27 50.58
N GLU A 54 15.48 -3.65 49.58
CA GLU A 54 16.47 -2.58 49.80
C GLU A 54 16.00 -1.15 49.44
N HIS A 55 14.70 -0.96 49.18
CA HIS A 55 13.99 0.25 48.72
C HIS A 55 13.49 0.19 47.25
N GLU A 56 12.36 0.88 47.04
CA GLU A 56 11.98 1.62 45.82
C GLU A 56 11.50 0.91 44.55
N PHE A 57 10.87 -0.25 44.66
CA PHE A 57 10.02 -0.71 43.56
C PHE A 57 8.65 -1.07 44.11
N ASN A 58 7.65 -0.28 43.71
CA ASN A 58 6.24 -0.64 43.80
C ASN A 58 5.69 -0.45 42.40
N THR A 59 5.78 -1.49 41.58
CA THR A 59 5.19 -1.41 40.25
C THR A 59 3.77 -1.83 40.32
N GLU A 60 2.91 -0.94 39.84
CA GLU A 60 1.52 -1.23 39.56
C GLU A 60 1.37 -1.39 38.06
N PHE A 61 0.95 -2.58 37.66
CA PHE A 61 0.45 -2.83 36.32
C PHE A 61 -1.04 -3.11 36.43
N THR A 62 -1.86 -2.24 35.87
CA THR A 62 -3.33 -2.36 35.92
C THR A 62 -3.88 -2.41 34.50
N ILE A 63 -4.55 -3.50 34.12
CA ILE A 63 -5.32 -3.57 32.87
C ILE A 63 -6.80 -3.54 33.21
N HIS A 64 -7.50 -2.52 32.75
CA HIS A 64 -8.95 -2.51 32.61
C HIS A 64 -9.34 -2.62 31.15
N ALA A 65 -9.93 -3.75 30.77
CA ALA A 65 -10.41 -3.97 29.42
C ALA A 65 -11.86 -4.41 29.47
N ASP A 66 -12.74 -3.64 28.84
CA ASP A 66 -14.08 -4.08 28.49
C ASP A 66 -14.17 -4.28 26.96
N LYS A 67 -15.37 -4.57 26.45
CA LYS A 67 -15.57 -4.81 25.01
C LYS A 67 -15.19 -3.62 24.11
N ASN A 68 -15.30 -2.41 24.64
CA ASN A 68 -15.19 -1.15 23.91
C ASN A 68 -14.06 -0.24 24.44
N ASN A 69 -13.50 -0.50 25.62
CA ASN A 69 -12.49 0.34 26.24
C ASN A 69 -11.30 -0.47 26.72
N LEU A 70 -10.12 0.14 26.61
CA LEU A 70 -8.89 -0.33 27.22
C LEU A 70 -8.28 0.79 28.04
N LYS A 71 -7.84 0.48 29.25
CA LYS A 71 -7.00 1.34 30.06
C LYS A 71 -5.92 0.47 30.68
N MET A 72 -4.67 0.71 30.33
CA MET A 72 -3.51 0.10 30.97
C MET A 72 -2.71 1.19 31.66
N HIS A 73 -2.32 0.93 32.90
CA HIS A 73 -1.36 1.76 33.63
C HIS A 73 -0.15 0.90 33.99
N MET A 74 1.03 1.48 33.84
CA MET A 74 2.30 0.84 34.13
C MET A 74 3.22 1.88 34.77
N ASP A 75 3.52 1.70 36.05
CA ASP A 75 4.46 2.57 36.77
C ASP A 75 5.66 1.74 37.25
N PHE A 76 6.81 1.97 36.64
CA PHE A 76 8.10 1.48 37.10
C PHE A 76 8.89 2.67 37.64
N PRO A 77 8.88 2.88 38.98
CA PRO A 77 9.53 4.03 39.60
C PRO A 77 10.97 4.19 39.11
N ASN A 78 11.35 5.41 38.73
CA ASN A 78 12.69 5.76 38.25
C ASN A 78 13.15 4.99 36.99
N VAL A 79 12.25 4.33 36.25
CA VAL A 79 12.57 3.60 35.00
C VAL A 79 11.65 4.02 33.86
N PHE A 80 10.34 3.79 34.02
CA PHE A 80 9.37 3.93 32.94
C PHE A 80 7.96 4.13 33.50
N GLN A 81 7.24 5.10 32.99
CA GLN A 81 5.82 5.27 33.24
C GLN A 81 5.06 5.22 31.93
N ALA A 82 3.92 4.53 31.89
CA ALA A 82 3.05 4.53 30.74
C ALA A 82 1.57 4.37 31.10
N ASP A 83 0.75 5.13 30.40
CA ASP A 83 -0.70 5.05 30.39
C ASP A 83 -1.15 4.80 28.96
N LEU A 84 -1.77 3.65 28.70
CA LEU A 84 -2.41 3.33 27.42
C LEU A 84 -3.92 3.40 27.60
N THR A 85 -4.56 4.30 26.89
CA THR A 85 -6.02 4.34 26.76
C THR A 85 -6.44 3.92 25.36
N GLY A 86 -7.58 3.27 25.26
CA GLY A 86 -8.10 2.75 24.00
C GLY A 86 -9.62 2.77 23.97
N THR A 87 -10.19 3.11 22.81
CA THR A 87 -11.62 2.96 22.52
C THR A 87 -11.80 2.17 21.23
N PHE A 88 -12.78 1.27 21.24
CA PHE A 88 -13.14 0.36 20.17
C PHE A 88 -14.64 0.48 19.91
N GLN A 89 -15.01 0.92 18.71
CA GLN A 89 -16.38 1.12 18.29
C GLN A 89 -16.68 0.23 17.10
N HIS A 90 -17.88 -0.33 17.08
CA HIS A 90 -18.38 -1.11 15.95
C HIS A 90 -19.81 -0.66 15.62
N ASP A 91 -19.93 0.13 14.55
CA ASP A 91 -21.21 0.45 13.93
C ASP A 91 -21.63 -0.73 13.05
N LYS A 92 -22.62 -1.48 13.52
CA LYS A 92 -23.14 -2.65 12.82
C LYS A 92 -24.00 -2.29 11.61
N GLU A 93 -24.63 -1.12 11.60
CA GLU A 93 -25.52 -0.71 10.51
C GLU A 93 -24.69 -0.43 9.25
N ASN A 94 -23.56 0.26 9.42
CA ASN A 94 -22.66 0.63 8.32
C ASN A 94 -21.44 -0.30 8.19
N ASN A 95 -21.36 -1.34 9.03
CA ASN A 95 -20.23 -2.26 9.15
C ASN A 95 -18.87 -1.54 9.26
N VAL A 96 -18.82 -0.51 10.11
CA VAL A 96 -17.64 0.32 10.36
C VAL A 96 -17.06 -0.03 11.72
N ARG A 97 -15.75 -0.24 11.77
CA ARG A 97 -14.98 -0.41 13.01
C ARG A 97 -14.04 0.77 13.17
N LYS A 98 -14.04 1.37 14.36
CA LYS A 98 -13.13 2.47 14.72
C LYS A 98 -12.38 2.11 15.97
N ASN A 99 -11.06 2.30 15.94
CA ASN A 99 -10.18 2.06 17.06
C ASN A 99 -9.37 3.33 17.28
N GLN A 100 -9.26 3.78 18.51
CA GLN A 100 -8.37 4.86 18.90
C GLN A 100 -7.56 4.39 20.11
N LEU A 101 -6.24 4.53 20.04
CA LEU A 101 -5.30 4.23 21.11
C LEU A 101 -4.49 5.50 21.37
N ASN A 102 -4.30 5.84 22.64
CA ASN A 102 -3.43 6.91 23.09
C ASN A 102 -2.52 6.34 24.16
N LEU A 103 -1.21 6.34 23.89
CA LEU A 103 -0.18 5.97 24.82
C LEU A 103 0.53 7.24 25.28
N GLN A 104 0.47 7.56 26.56
CA GLN A 104 1.35 8.52 27.19
C GLN A 104 2.45 7.74 27.91
N TYR A 105 3.72 8.11 27.73
CA TYR A 105 4.83 7.42 28.40
C TYR A 105 5.98 8.35 28.73
N LYS A 106 6.83 7.95 29.68
CA LYS A 106 8.01 8.71 30.09
C LYS A 106 9.11 7.76 30.56
N PHE A 107 10.32 7.88 30.03
CA PHE A 107 11.50 7.23 30.59
C PHE A 107 12.11 8.07 31.72
N ALA A 108 12.87 7.43 32.60
CA ALA A 108 13.52 8.08 33.74
C ALA A 108 14.34 9.33 33.38
N GLY A 109 14.97 9.33 32.20
CA GLY A 109 15.81 10.43 31.71
C GLY A 109 15.08 11.51 30.91
N ASP A 110 13.78 11.34 30.63
CA ASP A 110 13.04 12.29 29.81
C ASP A 110 12.62 13.51 30.64
N GLU A 111 12.82 14.72 30.10
CA GLU A 111 12.36 15.95 30.76
C GLU A 111 10.82 16.02 30.81
N LYS A 112 10.15 15.53 29.77
CA LYS A 112 8.69 15.60 29.59
C LYS A 112 8.14 14.27 29.10
N PRO A 113 6.88 13.93 29.42
CA PRO A 113 6.24 12.75 28.86
C PRO A 113 6.06 12.88 27.34
N HIS A 114 6.09 11.74 26.69
CA HIS A 114 5.84 11.54 25.27
C HIS A 114 4.49 10.89 25.05
N THR A 115 4.00 10.99 23.81
CA THR A 115 2.70 10.51 23.38
C THR A 115 2.82 9.75 22.07
N VAL A 116 2.00 8.72 21.93
CA VAL A 116 1.70 8.02 20.68
C VAL A 116 0.19 7.92 20.55
N ASP A 117 -0.35 8.57 19.51
CA ASP A 117 -1.75 8.45 19.12
C ASP A 117 -1.85 7.54 17.89
N TYR A 118 -2.72 6.54 17.97
CA TYR A 118 -3.05 5.68 16.84
C TYR A 118 -4.57 5.63 16.66
N GLU A 119 -5.03 6.02 15.49
CA GLU A 119 -6.43 5.94 15.09
C GLU A 119 -6.54 5.05 13.86
N ASN A 120 -7.55 4.19 13.84
CA ASN A 120 -7.89 3.41 12.67
C ASN A 120 -9.40 3.32 12.47
N GLU A 121 -9.83 3.43 11.22
CA GLU A 121 -11.20 3.19 10.79
C GLU A 121 -11.19 2.21 9.63
N PHE A 122 -12.05 1.21 9.69
CA PHE A 122 -12.21 0.21 8.64
C PHE A 122 -13.69 -0.02 8.35
N SER A 123 -14.08 0.08 7.08
CA SER A 123 -15.40 -0.28 6.58
C SER A 123 -15.26 -1.26 5.44
N PHE A 124 -16.05 -2.33 5.50
CA PHE A 124 -16.17 -3.28 4.40
C PHE A 124 -17.65 -3.48 4.06
N ASN A 125 -18.04 -3.13 2.84
CA ASN A 125 -19.41 -3.25 2.40
C ASN A 125 -19.49 -4.16 1.18
N LEU A 126 -20.16 -5.30 1.32
CA LEU A 126 -20.39 -6.23 0.23
C LEU A 126 -21.90 -6.43 0.03
N LYS A 127 -22.46 -5.77 -0.98
CA LYS A 127 -23.86 -5.96 -1.38
C LYS A 127 -23.90 -6.93 -2.56
N ARG A 128 -24.48 -8.12 -2.33
CA ARG A 128 -24.74 -9.13 -3.36
C ARG A 128 -26.25 -9.25 -3.56
N SER A 129 -26.78 -8.53 -4.55
CA SER A 129 -28.14 -8.74 -5.04
C SER A 129 -28.10 -9.28 -6.47
N SER A 130 -29.20 -9.86 -6.95
CA SER A 130 -29.32 -10.35 -8.33
C SER A 130 -29.12 -9.27 -9.39
N LYS A 131 -29.31 -7.99 -9.03
CA LYS A 131 -29.22 -6.84 -9.95
C LYS A 131 -28.00 -5.95 -9.72
N ASP A 132 -27.43 -5.97 -8.53
CA ASP A 132 -26.27 -5.16 -8.17
C ASP A 132 -25.30 -5.90 -7.25
N LYS A 133 -24.05 -6.00 -7.73
CA LYS A 133 -22.89 -6.46 -6.98
C LYS A 133 -21.99 -5.27 -6.74
N ASN A 134 -21.99 -4.74 -5.52
CA ASN A 134 -21.13 -3.63 -5.14
C ASN A 134 -20.24 -4.08 -3.98
N SER A 135 -18.94 -3.88 -4.13
CA SER A 135 -17.97 -4.03 -3.04
C SER A 135 -17.30 -2.70 -2.76
N GLY A 136 -17.28 -2.30 -1.49
CA GLY A 136 -16.61 -1.12 -0.99
C GLY A 136 -15.66 -1.48 0.14
N VAL A 137 -14.47 -0.91 0.12
CA VAL A 137 -13.50 -0.95 1.21
C VAL A 137 -13.10 0.49 1.50
N ASP A 138 -13.18 0.90 2.76
CA ASP A 138 -12.60 2.16 3.25
C ASP A 138 -11.70 1.81 4.44
N TYR A 139 -10.45 2.24 4.39
CA TYR A 139 -9.48 2.07 5.45
C TYR A 139 -8.76 3.39 5.68
N ARG A 140 -8.79 3.87 6.91
CA ARG A 140 -8.09 5.09 7.33
C ARG A 140 -7.27 4.78 8.55
N ALA A 141 -6.03 5.22 8.55
CA ALA A 141 -5.15 5.10 9.71
C ALA A 141 -4.40 6.40 9.93
N LYS A 142 -4.12 6.71 11.19
CA LYS A 142 -3.32 7.86 11.58
C LYS A 142 -2.46 7.45 12.77
N TYR A 143 -1.18 7.77 12.69
CA TYR A 143 -0.20 7.54 13.73
C TYR A 143 0.56 8.84 13.99
N MET A 144 0.57 9.29 15.23
CA MET A 144 1.30 10.50 15.66
C MET A 144 2.13 10.17 16.88
N SER A 145 3.44 10.44 16.82
CA SER A 145 4.36 10.34 17.94
C SER A 145 4.98 11.71 18.23
N SER A 146 4.99 12.11 19.50
CA SER A 146 5.72 13.32 19.91
C SER A 146 7.22 13.08 20.14
N HIS A 147 7.64 11.83 20.38
CA HIS A 147 9.06 11.47 20.54
C HIS A 147 9.74 11.21 19.17
N PHE A 148 9.03 10.53 18.26
CA PHE A 148 9.51 10.26 16.89
C PHE A 148 8.60 10.88 15.84
N PRO A 149 8.48 12.23 15.78
CA PRO A 149 7.55 12.89 14.87
C PRO A 149 7.86 12.61 13.39
N ILE A 150 9.09 12.24 13.05
CA ILE A 150 9.46 11.88 11.67
C ILE A 150 8.71 10.62 11.16
N LEU A 151 8.19 9.78 12.06
CA LEU A 151 7.42 8.58 11.73
C LEU A 151 5.91 8.84 11.66
N ASN A 152 5.47 10.08 11.90
CA ASN A 152 4.07 10.45 11.81
C ASN A 152 3.55 10.17 10.41
N HIS A 153 2.38 9.53 10.33
CA HIS A 153 1.75 9.22 9.06
C HIS A 153 0.23 9.14 9.15
N LYS A 154 -0.40 9.37 8.01
CA LYS A 154 -1.83 9.19 7.79
C LYS A 154 -2.02 8.49 6.46
N VAL A 155 -2.88 7.48 6.44
CA VAL A 155 -3.20 6.68 5.26
C VAL A 155 -4.70 6.65 5.08
N ASN A 156 -5.16 6.82 3.85
CA ASN A 156 -6.56 6.69 3.45
C ASN A 156 -6.62 5.85 2.16
N ILE A 157 -7.34 4.75 2.22
CA ILE A 157 -7.52 3.80 1.13
C ILE A 157 -9.02 3.62 0.94
N GLN A 158 -9.53 4.02 -0.21
CA GLN A 158 -10.91 3.82 -0.59
C GLN A 158 -10.96 3.08 -1.91
N PHE A 159 -11.68 1.98 -1.93
CA PHE A 159 -11.90 1.19 -3.12
C PHE A 159 -13.39 0.90 -3.25
N LYS A 160 -13.99 1.30 -4.38
CA LYS A 160 -15.34 0.91 -4.74
C LYS A 160 -15.32 0.20 -6.06
N TYR A 161 -15.98 -0.93 -6.12
CA TYR A 161 -16.06 -1.73 -7.32
C TYR A 161 -17.48 -2.19 -7.58
N ARG A 162 -17.97 -1.86 -8.77
CA ARG A 162 -19.19 -2.35 -9.38
C ARG A 162 -18.82 -2.94 -10.74
N PRO A 163 -18.87 -4.28 -10.89
CA PRO A 163 -18.50 -4.95 -12.14
C PRO A 163 -19.20 -4.31 -13.35
N PHE A 164 -18.44 -4.10 -14.42
CA PHE A 164 -18.94 -3.58 -15.70
C PHE A 164 -19.67 -2.22 -15.62
N LYS A 165 -19.39 -1.42 -14.58
CA LYS A 165 -19.99 -0.10 -14.39
C LYS A 165 -19.00 0.93 -13.86
N VAL A 166 -18.47 0.72 -12.66
CA VAL A 166 -17.65 1.73 -11.98
C VAL A 166 -16.56 1.08 -11.13
N ASN A 167 -15.35 1.63 -11.18
CA ASN A 167 -14.24 1.32 -10.29
C ASN A 167 -13.63 2.63 -9.77
N GLU A 168 -13.76 2.90 -8.48
CA GLU A 168 -13.13 4.03 -7.80
C GLU A 168 -12.00 3.51 -6.92
N LEU A 169 -10.83 4.13 -7.05
CA LEU A 169 -9.68 3.95 -6.19
C LEU A 169 -9.23 5.33 -5.71
N ASN A 170 -9.13 5.53 -4.40
CA ASN A 170 -8.45 6.68 -3.80
C ASN A 170 -7.42 6.17 -2.80
N LEU A 171 -6.17 6.52 -3.01
CA LEU A 171 -5.04 6.24 -2.13
C LEU A 171 -4.42 7.58 -1.76
N GLU A 172 -4.45 7.92 -0.48
CA GLU A 172 -3.80 9.10 0.05
C GLU A 172 -2.86 8.70 1.19
N GLY A 173 -1.66 9.26 1.17
CA GLY A 173 -0.67 9.11 2.22
C GLY A 173 -0.13 10.48 2.59
N GLU A 174 -0.06 10.77 3.88
CA GLU A 174 0.67 11.94 4.40
C GLU A 174 1.69 11.43 5.42
N PHE A 175 2.93 11.95 5.41
CA PHE A 175 3.97 11.55 6.35
C PHE A 175 4.95 12.67 6.70
N GLY A 176 5.79 12.43 7.71
CA GLY A 176 6.77 13.40 8.20
C GLY A 176 6.30 14.18 9.42
N ARG A 177 7.20 14.96 10.02
CA ARG A 177 7.01 15.65 11.31
C ARG A 177 5.64 16.33 11.46
N GLU A 178 5.22 17.05 10.43
CA GLU A 178 3.96 17.80 10.38
C GLU A 178 3.02 17.28 9.28
N LEU A 179 3.20 16.02 8.85
CA LEU A 179 2.47 15.41 7.72
C LEU A 179 2.61 16.21 6.41
N GLN A 180 3.77 16.85 6.22
CA GLN A 180 4.03 17.75 5.11
C GLN A 180 4.25 17.01 3.77
N HIS A 181 4.68 15.76 3.82
CA HIS A 181 4.95 14.92 2.65
C HIS A 181 3.66 14.23 2.24
N LYS A 182 3.19 14.43 1.00
CA LYS A 182 1.87 14.01 0.55
C LYS A 182 1.95 13.24 -0.75
N PHE A 183 1.28 12.10 -0.77
CA PHE A 183 1.05 11.28 -1.95
C PHE A 183 -0.46 11.07 -2.14
N GLN A 184 -0.94 11.20 -3.38
CA GLN A 184 -2.31 10.92 -3.75
C GLN A 184 -2.35 10.18 -5.09
N LEU A 185 -3.06 9.06 -5.15
CA LEU A 185 -3.46 8.39 -6.38
C LEU A 185 -4.98 8.23 -6.35
N MET A 186 -5.67 8.95 -7.22
CA MET A 186 -7.09 8.76 -7.48
C MET A 186 -7.27 8.20 -8.88
N ARG A 187 -8.13 7.20 -9.00
CA ARG A 187 -8.60 6.67 -10.28
C ARG A 187 -10.09 6.43 -10.19
N ASN A 188 -10.87 7.09 -11.04
CA ASN A 188 -12.29 6.84 -11.20
C ASN A 188 -12.54 6.33 -12.62
N SER A 189 -12.87 5.06 -12.75
CA SER A 189 -13.13 4.40 -14.03
C SER A 189 -14.61 4.12 -14.18
N GLN A 190 -15.20 4.59 -15.28
CA GLN A 190 -16.50 4.18 -15.77
C GLN A 190 -16.30 3.14 -16.86
N ILE A 191 -17.06 2.05 -16.81
CA ILE A 191 -16.97 0.94 -17.76
C ILE A 191 -18.38 0.68 -18.28
N GLU A 192 -18.50 0.53 -19.58
CA GLU A 192 -19.74 0.20 -20.27
C GLU A 192 -19.50 -1.05 -21.13
N VAL A 193 -20.36 -2.05 -20.96
CA VAL A 193 -20.40 -3.23 -21.83
C VAL A 193 -21.57 -3.04 -22.78
N GLU A 194 -21.27 -2.78 -24.05
CA GLU A 194 -22.28 -2.52 -25.08
C GLU A 194 -22.93 -3.82 -25.56
N GLU A 195 -22.11 -4.85 -25.81
CA GLU A 195 -22.55 -6.15 -26.33
C GLU A 195 -21.72 -7.26 -25.68
N VAL A 196 -22.33 -8.43 -25.47
CA VAL A 196 -21.63 -9.62 -24.92
C VAL A 196 -21.21 -10.59 -26.04
N ARG A 197 -21.87 -10.52 -27.20
CA ARG A 197 -21.59 -11.37 -28.39
C ARG A 197 -21.93 -10.60 -29.69
N PRO A 198 -20.93 -10.05 -30.42
CA PRO A 198 -19.51 -9.97 -30.05
C PRO A 198 -19.32 -9.15 -28.76
N PHE A 199 -18.25 -9.42 -28.01
CA PHE A 199 -18.00 -8.69 -26.78
C PHE A 199 -17.44 -7.30 -27.12
N LYS A 200 -18.11 -6.24 -26.67
CA LYS A 200 -17.71 -4.85 -26.84
C LYS A 200 -17.74 -4.14 -25.50
N MET A 201 -16.63 -3.51 -25.13
CA MET A 201 -16.46 -2.81 -23.87
C MET A 201 -15.73 -1.49 -24.09
N HIS A 202 -16.28 -0.45 -23.49
CA HIS A 202 -15.70 0.88 -23.46
C HIS A 202 -15.48 1.28 -22.01
N GLY A 203 -14.49 2.11 -21.76
CA GLY A 203 -14.28 2.67 -20.43
C GLY A 203 -13.51 3.96 -20.46
N ASN A 204 -13.83 4.85 -19.53
CA ASN A 204 -13.14 6.12 -19.35
C ASN A 204 -12.64 6.17 -17.91
N SER A 205 -11.44 6.68 -17.70
CA SER A 205 -10.90 6.88 -16.35
C SER A 205 -10.35 8.28 -16.18
N ASP A 206 -10.74 8.94 -15.09
CA ASP A 206 -10.03 10.10 -14.57
C ASP A 206 -8.96 9.60 -13.59
N ILE A 207 -7.72 10.04 -13.77
CA ILE A 207 -6.55 9.63 -13.00
C ILE A 207 -5.85 10.88 -12.48
N LYS A 208 -5.73 11.01 -11.16
CA LYS A 208 -4.91 12.04 -10.53
C LYS A 208 -3.78 11.38 -9.75
N LEU A 209 -2.55 11.79 -10.01
CA LEU A 209 -1.35 11.33 -9.32
C LEU A 209 -0.58 12.53 -8.80
N MET A 210 -0.37 12.62 -7.50
CA MET A 210 0.38 13.72 -6.88
C MET A 210 1.37 13.18 -5.87
N ALA A 211 2.60 13.68 -5.91
CA ALA A 211 3.59 13.51 -4.87
C ALA A 211 4.39 14.82 -4.76
N ASN A 212 4.15 15.59 -3.70
CA ASN A 212 4.70 16.94 -3.60
C ASN A 212 6.23 16.97 -3.47
N ASP A 213 6.83 16.00 -2.78
CA ASP A 213 8.29 15.93 -2.61
C ASP A 213 9.04 15.51 -3.86
N LEU A 214 8.35 14.82 -4.76
CA LEU A 214 8.92 14.33 -6.03
C LEU A 214 8.63 15.29 -7.19
N ASP A 215 7.96 16.41 -6.94
CA ASP A 215 7.44 17.32 -7.97
C ASP A 215 6.65 16.54 -9.04
N ILE A 216 5.69 15.73 -8.56
CA ILE A 216 4.76 14.96 -9.38
C ILE A 216 3.37 15.53 -9.15
N ASP A 217 2.72 15.98 -10.22
CA ASP A 217 1.30 16.33 -10.23
C ASP A 217 0.76 16.07 -11.64
N TYR A 218 0.07 14.95 -11.83
CA TYR A 218 -0.55 14.57 -13.08
C TYR A 218 -2.06 14.54 -12.93
N ASP A 219 -2.74 15.17 -13.88
CA ASP A 219 -4.19 15.10 -14.06
C ASP A 219 -4.46 14.54 -15.46
N LEU A 220 -4.80 13.26 -15.51
CA LEU A 220 -4.89 12.46 -16.73
C LEU A 220 -6.29 11.90 -16.90
N LYS A 221 -6.68 11.74 -18.16
CA LYS A 221 -7.87 11.02 -18.60
C LYS A 221 -7.44 9.91 -19.51
N SER A 222 -7.99 8.71 -19.30
CA SER A 222 -7.76 7.60 -20.21
C SER A 222 -9.06 7.06 -20.79
N GLU A 223 -9.06 6.78 -22.08
CA GLU A 223 -10.13 6.09 -22.78
C GLU A 223 -9.66 4.69 -23.14
N PHE A 224 -10.50 3.69 -22.92
CA PHE A 224 -10.26 2.30 -23.22
C PHE A 224 -11.40 1.78 -24.09
N LYS A 225 -11.05 1.06 -25.14
CA LYS A 225 -11.98 0.36 -26.01
C LYS A 225 -11.45 -1.05 -26.26
N TYR A 226 -12.33 -2.04 -26.13
CA TYR A 226 -12.05 -3.43 -26.44
C TYR A 226 -13.21 -4.07 -27.18
N GLU A 227 -12.92 -4.66 -28.31
CA GLU A 227 -13.86 -5.45 -29.08
C GLU A 227 -13.27 -6.83 -29.38
N SER A 228 -14.07 -7.88 -29.19
CA SER A 228 -13.69 -9.24 -29.54
C SER A 228 -14.87 -10.06 -30.01
N ASN A 229 -14.71 -10.76 -31.14
CA ASN A 229 -15.69 -11.73 -31.61
C ASN A 229 -15.16 -13.16 -31.41
N LYS A 230 -15.62 -13.85 -30.36
CA LYS A 230 -15.20 -15.25 -30.05
C LYS A 230 -13.67 -15.45 -29.99
N GLY A 231 -12.92 -14.45 -29.55
CA GLY A 231 -11.46 -14.51 -29.44
C GLY A 231 -10.69 -13.93 -30.63
N THR A 232 -11.30 -13.78 -31.82
CA THR A 232 -10.72 -13.08 -32.98
C THR A 232 -11.81 -12.71 -34.01
N PRO A 233 -11.82 -11.50 -34.61
CA PRO A 233 -10.90 -10.38 -34.45
C PRO A 233 -10.87 -9.81 -33.03
N ILE A 234 -9.77 -9.13 -32.69
CA ILE A 234 -9.60 -8.36 -31.44
C ILE A 234 -9.18 -6.94 -31.83
N GLU A 235 -9.85 -5.94 -31.26
CA GLU A 235 -9.42 -4.55 -31.29
C GLU A 235 -9.28 -4.05 -29.85
N LEU A 236 -8.13 -3.48 -29.51
CA LEU A 236 -7.86 -2.86 -28.21
C LEU A 236 -7.28 -1.47 -28.48
N GLN A 237 -7.89 -0.46 -27.90
CA GLN A 237 -7.41 0.92 -27.97
C GLN A 237 -7.36 1.48 -26.56
N TYR A 238 -6.24 2.08 -26.20
CA TYR A 238 -6.03 2.79 -24.95
C TYR A 238 -5.45 4.16 -25.26
N LYS A 239 -6.18 5.22 -24.95
CA LYS A 239 -5.68 6.59 -25.09
C LYS A 239 -5.52 7.19 -23.71
N ILE A 240 -4.49 8.00 -23.52
CA ILE A 240 -4.30 8.82 -22.34
C ILE A 240 -4.03 10.26 -22.78
N SER A 241 -4.64 11.21 -22.10
CA SER A 241 -4.47 12.64 -22.35
C SER A 241 -4.54 13.40 -21.03
N GLY A 242 -3.84 14.51 -20.89
CA GLY A 242 -3.92 15.29 -19.67
C GLY A 242 -2.76 16.25 -19.48
N LYS A 243 -2.53 16.62 -18.22
CA LYS A 243 -1.53 17.62 -17.85
C LYS A 243 -0.58 17.11 -16.77
N ASP A 244 0.71 17.35 -16.99
CA ASP A 244 1.75 17.45 -15.97
C ASP A 244 1.73 18.88 -15.41
N ARG A 245 1.24 19.02 -14.17
CA ARG A 245 1.13 20.27 -13.41
C ARG A 245 2.29 20.44 -12.42
N SER A 246 3.34 19.61 -12.52
CA SER A 246 4.55 19.78 -11.75
C SER A 246 5.18 21.16 -11.99
N LYS A 247 5.94 21.65 -11.02
CA LYS A 247 6.66 22.93 -11.15
C LYS A 247 7.61 22.88 -12.35
N ARG A 248 8.31 21.75 -12.54
CA ARG A 248 9.17 21.49 -13.71
C ARG A 248 8.44 21.70 -15.03
N ALA A 249 7.24 21.14 -15.18
CA ALA A 249 6.49 21.24 -16.43
C ALA A 249 5.97 22.67 -16.68
N ALA A 250 5.56 23.36 -15.61
CA ALA A 250 5.14 24.76 -15.67
C ALA A 250 6.29 25.69 -16.13
N ASP A 251 7.49 25.51 -15.60
CA ASP A 251 8.68 26.30 -15.96
C ASP A 251 9.07 26.14 -17.45
N LEU A 252 8.71 25.01 -18.06
CA LEU A 252 9.00 24.69 -19.46
C LEU A 252 7.83 25.03 -20.41
N GLY A 253 6.68 25.49 -19.88
CA GLY A 253 5.48 25.77 -20.68
C GLY A 253 4.93 24.54 -21.42
N ALA A 254 5.14 23.34 -20.85
CA ALA A 254 5.03 22.08 -21.56
C ALA A 254 4.21 21.05 -20.76
N GLU A 255 2.99 21.42 -20.38
CA GLU A 255 2.14 20.65 -19.47
C GLU A 255 1.52 19.41 -20.14
N ASP A 256 1.37 19.36 -21.46
CA ASP A 256 0.55 18.32 -22.08
C ASP A 256 1.21 16.93 -22.07
N VAL A 257 0.40 15.93 -21.69
CA VAL A 257 0.71 14.50 -21.78
C VAL A 257 -0.29 13.84 -22.71
N GLU A 258 0.19 13.10 -23.69
CA GLU A 258 -0.61 12.34 -24.66
C GLU A 258 -0.01 10.96 -24.84
N GLY A 259 -0.83 9.92 -24.91
CA GLY A 259 -0.36 8.58 -25.23
C GLY A 259 -1.46 7.73 -25.84
N VAL A 260 -1.08 6.79 -26.68
CA VAL A 260 -1.99 5.91 -27.41
C VAL A 260 -1.36 4.52 -27.46
N ILE A 261 -2.14 3.48 -27.20
CA ILE A 261 -1.80 2.10 -27.51
C ILE A 261 -2.97 1.54 -28.30
N ASP A 262 -2.73 1.26 -29.57
CA ASP A 262 -3.71 0.65 -30.46
C ASP A 262 -3.21 -0.74 -30.87
N TYR A 263 -4.05 -1.74 -30.70
CA TYR A 263 -3.82 -3.11 -31.15
C TYR A 263 -5.02 -3.59 -31.94
N LYS A 264 -4.76 -4.17 -33.12
CA LYS A 264 -5.80 -4.73 -33.98
C LYS A 264 -5.36 -6.05 -34.57
N ASN A 265 -6.24 -7.04 -34.52
CA ASN A 265 -6.11 -8.33 -35.17
C ASN A 265 -7.39 -8.61 -35.97
N ASN A 266 -7.27 -8.81 -37.28
CA ASN A 266 -8.40 -8.96 -38.20
C ASN A 266 -8.92 -10.41 -38.37
N GLY A 267 -8.65 -11.32 -37.44
CA GLY A 267 -9.13 -12.71 -37.53
C GLY A 267 -8.14 -13.71 -38.13
N SER A 268 -6.97 -13.24 -38.57
CA SER A 268 -5.82 -14.06 -38.97
C SER A 268 -4.62 -13.72 -38.07
N PRO A 269 -3.84 -14.71 -37.59
CA PRO A 269 -2.62 -14.45 -36.84
C PRO A 269 -1.64 -13.53 -37.59
N ILE A 270 -1.68 -13.50 -38.93
CA ILE A 270 -0.69 -12.84 -39.80
C ILE A 270 -1.06 -11.37 -40.12
N ASP A 271 -2.13 -10.81 -39.56
CA ASP A 271 -2.54 -9.42 -39.79
C ASP A 271 -2.81 -8.68 -38.48
N SER A 272 -1.89 -8.82 -37.53
CA SER A 272 -1.89 -8.06 -36.28
C SER A 272 -1.03 -6.81 -36.39
N LYS A 273 -1.52 -5.70 -35.85
CA LYS A 273 -0.82 -4.41 -35.77
C LYS A 273 -0.90 -3.88 -34.35
N MET A 274 0.22 -3.38 -33.85
CA MET A 274 0.33 -2.64 -32.60
C MET A 274 0.97 -1.29 -32.88
N HIS A 275 0.37 -0.22 -32.38
CA HIS A 275 0.93 1.12 -32.34
C HIS A 275 0.97 1.57 -30.88
N ALA A 276 2.08 2.15 -30.45
CA ALA A 276 2.26 2.68 -29.11
C ALA A 276 2.96 4.04 -29.20
N HIS A 277 2.28 5.09 -28.75
CA HIS A 277 2.75 6.45 -28.73
C HIS A 277 2.70 6.98 -27.29
N LEU A 278 3.72 7.73 -26.88
CA LEU A 278 3.72 8.50 -25.63
C LEU A 278 4.50 9.78 -25.84
N LYS A 279 3.86 10.91 -25.58
CA LYS A 279 4.45 12.25 -25.65
C LYS A 279 4.22 12.96 -24.33
N MET A 280 5.32 13.32 -23.69
CA MET A 280 5.35 14.12 -22.48
C MET A 280 6.14 15.39 -22.79
N LYS A 281 5.42 16.49 -23.04
CA LYS A 281 6.07 17.75 -23.46
C LYS A 281 7.00 18.27 -22.36
N GLY A 282 6.63 18.13 -21.08
CA GLY A 282 7.41 18.62 -19.93
C GLY A 282 8.79 17.96 -19.76
N ASN A 283 9.01 16.79 -20.36
CA ASN A 283 10.29 16.08 -20.33
C ASN A 283 10.99 16.03 -21.70
N ASN A 284 10.44 16.69 -22.73
CA ASN A 284 10.85 16.54 -24.13
C ASN A 284 10.99 15.06 -24.53
N TYR A 285 10.13 14.20 -23.99
CA TYR A 285 10.13 12.76 -24.21
C TYR A 285 8.97 12.40 -25.15
N GLY A 286 9.31 11.77 -26.26
CA GLY A 286 8.40 11.25 -27.26
C GLY A 286 8.87 9.85 -27.61
N TYR A 287 7.99 8.88 -27.45
CA TYR A 287 8.14 7.50 -27.87
C TYR A 287 7.05 7.22 -28.89
N ASP A 288 7.43 6.61 -30.01
CA ASP A 288 6.49 6.12 -30.99
C ASP A 288 6.98 4.76 -31.48
N SER A 289 6.10 3.76 -31.50
CA SER A 289 6.42 2.41 -31.90
C SER A 289 5.30 1.84 -32.74
N GLU A 290 5.65 1.27 -33.88
CA GLU A 290 4.76 0.49 -34.73
C GLU A 290 5.32 -0.92 -34.83
N LEU A 291 4.46 -1.93 -34.69
CA LEU A 291 4.80 -3.33 -34.87
C LEU A 291 3.69 -3.99 -35.69
N LYS A 292 4.07 -4.68 -36.77
CA LYS A 292 3.16 -5.41 -37.63
C LYS A 292 3.66 -6.84 -37.78
N GLN A 293 2.78 -7.80 -37.61
CA GLN A 293 3.07 -9.18 -37.99
C GLN A 293 2.91 -9.33 -39.52
N THR A 294 3.92 -9.83 -40.21
CA THR A 294 3.92 -9.99 -41.67
C THR A 294 3.88 -11.46 -42.12
N GLN A 295 4.36 -12.38 -41.27
CA GLN A 295 4.24 -13.83 -41.43
C GLN A 295 4.04 -14.50 -40.05
N PRO A 296 3.73 -15.80 -39.96
CA PRO A 296 3.79 -16.51 -38.67
C PRO A 296 5.16 -16.30 -38.03
N GLN A 297 5.18 -15.70 -36.82
CA GLN A 297 6.40 -15.41 -36.06
C GLN A 297 7.36 -14.37 -36.68
N GLN A 298 7.01 -13.73 -37.80
CA GLN A 298 7.77 -12.62 -38.38
C GLN A 298 7.07 -11.29 -38.09
N TYR A 299 7.81 -10.37 -37.47
CA TYR A 299 7.34 -9.03 -37.15
C TYR A 299 8.26 -7.99 -37.77
N GLU A 300 7.65 -6.94 -38.30
CA GLU A 300 8.32 -5.73 -38.77
C GLU A 300 7.90 -4.59 -37.85
N GLY A 301 8.86 -3.85 -37.32
CA GLY A 301 8.56 -2.72 -36.45
C GLY A 301 9.51 -1.55 -36.59
N LYS A 302 9.04 -0.38 -36.15
CA LYS A 302 9.76 0.88 -36.14
C LYS A 302 9.56 1.54 -34.79
N ILE A 303 10.65 1.91 -34.12
CA ILE A 303 10.62 2.72 -32.89
C ILE A 303 11.28 4.08 -33.19
N THR A 304 10.69 5.16 -32.67
CA THR A 304 11.20 6.54 -32.76
C THR A 304 11.25 7.16 -31.36
N LEU A 305 12.38 7.77 -31.00
CA LEU A 305 12.63 8.41 -29.71
C LEU A 305 13.06 9.88 -29.88
N SER A 306 12.34 10.81 -29.25
CA SER A 306 12.39 12.26 -29.49
C SER A 306 13.71 12.97 -29.22
N LYS A 307 14.67 12.36 -28.51
CA LYS A 307 15.96 13.00 -28.23
C LYS A 307 17.10 12.60 -29.15
N ASN A 308 16.93 11.62 -30.04
CA ASN A 308 17.99 11.20 -30.96
C ASN A 308 17.46 10.58 -32.28
N ASP A 309 16.20 10.77 -32.66
CA ASP A 309 15.58 10.26 -33.91
C ASP A 309 16.09 8.87 -34.35
N LYS A 310 16.32 7.99 -33.37
CA LYS A 310 16.86 6.66 -33.63
C LYS A 310 15.73 5.83 -34.15
N LYS A 311 15.62 5.75 -35.49
CA LYS A 311 14.79 4.77 -36.15
C LYS A 311 15.45 3.41 -35.94
N ILE A 312 14.86 2.63 -35.04
CA ILE A 312 15.25 1.24 -34.83
C ILE A 312 14.30 0.38 -35.66
N PHE A 313 14.84 -0.29 -36.67
CA PHE A 313 14.13 -1.35 -37.38
C PHE A 313 14.47 -2.67 -36.70
N ILE A 314 13.47 -3.43 -36.30
CA ILE A 314 13.64 -4.80 -35.78
C ILE A 314 13.00 -5.73 -36.80
N ASN A 315 13.83 -6.48 -37.53
CA ASN A 315 13.39 -7.57 -38.38
C ASN A 315 13.73 -8.90 -37.70
N HIS A 316 12.71 -9.65 -37.31
CA HIS A 316 12.91 -11.01 -36.82
C HIS A 316 13.01 -11.97 -38.02
N LYS A 317 14.20 -12.55 -38.26
CA LYS A 317 14.37 -13.69 -39.17
C LYS A 317 14.66 -14.92 -38.34
N SER A 318 13.70 -15.82 -38.19
CA SER A 318 13.98 -17.16 -37.69
C SER A 318 14.12 -18.12 -38.86
N GLU A 319 15.30 -18.72 -39.03
CA GLU A 319 15.43 -19.93 -39.84
C GLU A 319 14.96 -21.12 -38.98
N MET A 320 13.97 -21.87 -39.48
CA MET A 320 13.58 -23.15 -38.87
C MET A 320 14.73 -24.15 -38.99
N THR A 321 15.50 -24.37 -37.93
CA THR A 321 16.14 -25.68 -37.74
C THR A 321 15.07 -26.69 -37.32
N LYS A 322 15.02 -27.81 -38.03
CA LYS A 322 14.13 -28.96 -37.81
C LYS A 322 13.99 -29.31 -36.32
N PRO A 323 12.85 -29.85 -35.87
CA PRO A 323 12.61 -30.11 -34.46
C PRO A 323 13.67 -31.09 -33.91
N THR A 324 14.54 -30.57 -33.04
CA THR A 324 15.44 -31.36 -32.20
C THR A 324 14.96 -31.28 -30.75
N ASN A 325 15.25 -32.32 -29.95
CA ASN A 325 14.85 -32.44 -28.53
C ASN A 325 15.42 -31.35 -27.60
N THR A 326 16.15 -30.37 -28.15
CA THR A 326 16.67 -29.18 -27.49
C THR A 326 16.08 -27.92 -28.13
N PHE A 327 15.39 -27.10 -27.33
CA PHE A 327 14.96 -25.76 -27.70
C PHE A 327 16.20 -24.86 -27.82
N HIS A 328 16.65 -24.60 -29.05
CA HIS A 328 17.60 -23.53 -29.34
C HIS A 328 16.83 -22.35 -29.92
N LEU A 329 16.59 -21.33 -29.11
CA LEU A 329 15.97 -20.08 -29.56
C LEU A 329 17.11 -19.14 -30.00
N LYS A 330 17.59 -19.28 -31.24
CA LYS A 330 18.48 -18.28 -31.84
C LYS A 330 17.61 -17.17 -32.41
N THR A 331 17.72 -15.97 -31.85
CA THR A 331 16.97 -14.79 -32.33
C THR A 331 17.95 -13.89 -33.05
N ASP A 332 18.04 -14.01 -34.38
CA ASP A 332 18.76 -13.03 -35.18
C ASP A 332 17.83 -11.81 -35.34
N ALA A 333 18.07 -10.78 -34.54
CA ALA A 333 17.42 -9.48 -34.69
C ALA A 333 18.37 -8.55 -35.45
N ASP A 334 18.03 -8.22 -36.71
CA ASP A 334 18.70 -7.15 -37.43
C ASP A 334 18.23 -5.82 -36.83
N VAL A 335 19.08 -5.19 -36.02
CA VAL A 335 18.84 -3.86 -35.43
C VAL A 335 19.62 -2.84 -36.25
N SER A 336 18.92 -2.01 -37.03
CA SER A 336 19.55 -0.91 -37.78
C SER A 336 19.15 0.44 -37.22
N TYR A 337 20.12 1.35 -37.16
CA TYR A 337 19.96 2.74 -36.71
C TYR A 337 20.23 3.69 -37.87
N SER A 338 19.49 4.79 -37.96
CA SER A 338 19.86 5.93 -38.80
C SER A 338 20.00 7.18 -37.95
N ASP A 339 21.23 7.51 -37.53
CA ASP A 339 21.60 8.92 -37.36
C ASP A 339 21.74 9.49 -38.76
N SER A 340 21.30 10.73 -38.99
CA SER A 340 21.04 11.30 -40.31
C SER A 340 22.22 11.36 -41.30
N ASP A 341 23.39 10.78 -41.04
CA ASP A 341 24.49 10.65 -42.00
C ASP A 341 25.26 9.31 -41.99
N MET A 342 24.93 8.31 -41.16
CA MET A 342 25.58 6.99 -41.22
C MET A 342 24.65 5.84 -40.79
N LYS A 343 24.23 4.99 -41.74
CA LYS A 343 23.62 3.69 -41.44
C LYS A 343 24.72 2.73 -40.95
N LYS A 344 24.63 2.28 -39.71
CA LYS A 344 25.45 1.16 -39.19
C LYS A 344 24.55 -0.05 -38.93
N HIS A 345 24.96 -1.21 -39.44
CA HIS A 345 24.30 -2.48 -39.21
C HIS A 345 25.03 -3.22 -38.09
N TYR A 346 24.28 -3.74 -37.11
CA TYR A 346 24.81 -4.60 -36.06
C TYR A 346 24.05 -5.92 -36.10
N GLN A 347 24.76 -7.03 -36.27
CA GLN A 347 24.26 -8.35 -35.96
C GLN A 347 24.51 -8.61 -34.48
N MET A 348 23.46 -8.90 -33.72
CA MET A 348 23.61 -9.56 -32.42
C MET A 348 23.35 -11.06 -32.62
N GLU A 349 24.34 -11.88 -32.28
CA GLU A 349 24.23 -13.35 -32.24
C GLU A 349 23.69 -13.87 -30.92
#